data_AF-A0A3D5WHP8-F1
#
_entry.id   AF-A0A3D5WHP8-F1
#
_cell.length_a   1.000
_cell.length_b   1.000
_cell.length_c   1.000
_cell.angle_alpha   90.00
_cell.angle_beta   90.00
_cell.angle_gamma   90.00
#
_symmetry.space_group_name_H-M   'P 1'
#
loop_
_entity.id
_entity.type
_entity.pdbx_description
1 polymer ?
#
loop_
_entity_poly.entity_id
_entity_poly.type
_entity_poly.pdbx_seq_one_letter_code
_entity_poly.pdbx_strand_id
1 'polypeptide(L)'
;IQDEMNVPPLLQLLLLELAIDGLRMAAVNTPSMLTTPLSVVAGIVFGDYTVNSGWFNSEIMLYMAFVAVANYTQNNMELGYAIKFQRIILLVLTGVFGIWGFITGILLMIVAFFTNRTMAGRGYLYPLIPWDGHQLFKRVFRISLTRNEKVSAQGRNR
;
A
#
# COMPACT_ATOMS: atom_id res chain seq x y z
N ILE A 1 4.56 -6.79 -29.04
CA ILE A 1 5.44 -6.03 -28.14
C ILE A 1 6.39 -5.24 -29.05
N GLN A 2 5.99 -4.04 -29.46
CA GLN A 2 6.71 -3.20 -30.43
C GLN A 2 6.89 -1.79 -29.88
N ASP A 3 7.42 -1.68 -28.66
CA ASP A 3 7.98 -0.42 -28.19
C ASP A 3 9.45 -0.68 -27.86
N GLU A 4 10.33 0.15 -28.42
CA GLU A 4 11.73 0.26 -27.99
C GLU A 4 11.72 0.73 -26.54
N MET A 5 11.79 -0.24 -25.64
CA MET A 5 11.69 0.04 -24.21
C MET A 5 13.06 0.46 -23.69
N ASN A 6 13.20 1.75 -23.43
CA ASN A 6 14.47 2.33 -22.98
C ASN A 6 14.83 1.90 -21.54
N VAL A 7 13.83 1.52 -20.73
CA VAL A 7 14.01 1.23 -19.30
C VAL A 7 13.49 -0.18 -18.96
N PRO A 8 14.28 -1.02 -18.26
CA PRO A 8 13.83 -2.33 -17.78
C PRO A 8 12.56 -2.27 -16.89
N PRO A 9 11.65 -3.27 -16.96
CA PRO A 9 10.41 -3.28 -16.18
C PRO A 9 10.59 -3.06 -14.66
N LEU A 10 11.64 -3.64 -14.08
CA LEU A 10 11.97 -3.48 -12.67
C LEU A 10 12.22 -2.01 -12.31
N LEU A 11 13.00 -1.31 -13.13
CA LEU A 11 13.33 0.10 -12.91
C LEU A 11 12.10 0.99 -13.11
N GLN A 12 11.23 0.67 -14.08
CA GLN A 12 9.97 1.39 -14.25
C GLN A 12 9.10 1.31 -12.99
N LEU A 13 8.93 0.11 -12.42
CA LEU A 13 8.15 -0.10 -11.20
C LEU A 13 8.74 0.65 -10.00
N LEU A 14 10.06 0.60 -9.82
CA LEU A 14 10.75 1.30 -8.73
C LEU A 14 10.66 2.82 -8.88
N LEU A 15 10.83 3.35 -10.09
CA LEU A 15 10.70 4.78 -10.37
C LEU A 15 9.27 5.27 -10.12
N LEU A 16 8.26 4.50 -10.53
CA LEU A 16 6.86 4.85 -10.27
C LEU A 16 6.52 4.82 -8.78
N GLU A 17 7.02 3.83 -8.03
CA GLU A 17 6.79 3.76 -6.59
C GLU A 17 7.37 5.01 -5.88
N LEU A 18 8.58 5.41 -6.25
CA LEU A 18 9.22 6.62 -5.73
C LEU A 18 8.52 7.90 -6.20
N ALA A 19 8.09 7.97 -7.47
CA ALA A 19 7.40 9.14 -8.01
C ALA A 19 6.06 9.38 -7.29
N ILE A 20 5.27 8.32 -7.07
CA ILE A 20 3.99 8.40 -6.35
C ILE A 20 4.22 8.84 -4.91
N ASP A 21 5.24 8.30 -4.24
CA ASP A 21 5.54 8.67 -2.86
C ASP A 21 6.06 10.11 -2.75
N GLY A 22 6.93 10.52 -3.69
CA GLY A 22 7.41 11.88 -3.83
C GLY A 22 6.29 12.88 -4.08
N LEU A 23 5.37 12.59 -5.00
CA LEU A 23 4.18 13.41 -5.25
C LEU A 23 3.33 13.53 -3.99
N ARG A 24 3.12 12.43 -3.26
CA ARG A 24 2.35 12.46 -2.01
C ARG A 24 3.04 13.31 -0.94
N MET A 25 4.35 13.19 -0.78
CA MET A 25 5.14 14.01 0.15
C MET A 25 5.15 15.49 -0.25
N ALA A 26 5.23 15.81 -1.53
CA ALA A 26 5.12 17.17 -2.02
C ALA A 26 3.73 17.76 -1.76
N ALA A 27 2.68 16.97 -2.02
CA ALA A 27 1.29 17.39 -1.83
C ALA A 27 0.98 17.72 -0.36
N VAL A 28 1.44 16.90 0.60
CA VAL A 28 1.20 17.17 2.03
C VAL A 28 1.97 18.39 2.57
N ASN A 29 3.04 18.81 1.90
CA ASN A 29 3.82 19.99 2.25
C ASN A 29 3.39 21.25 1.48
N THR A 30 2.54 21.11 0.46
CA THR A 30 2.03 22.23 -0.33
C THR A 30 0.74 22.78 0.30
N PRO A 31 0.49 24.11 0.28
CA PRO A 31 -0.78 24.66 0.73
C PRO A 31 -1.98 24.01 0.03
N SER A 32 -3.04 23.75 0.79
CA SER A 32 -4.21 22.98 0.33
C SER A 32 -4.90 23.60 -0.90
N MET A 33 -4.86 24.92 -1.06
CA MET A 33 -5.48 25.64 -2.20
C MET A 33 -4.85 25.31 -3.56
N LEU A 34 -3.58 24.88 -3.59
CA LEU A 34 -2.86 24.56 -4.83
C LEU A 34 -2.74 23.05 -5.07
N THR A 35 -2.98 22.23 -4.03
CA THR A 35 -2.70 20.79 -4.07
C THR A 35 -3.54 20.04 -5.11
N THR A 36 -4.84 20.31 -5.17
CA THR A 36 -5.77 19.64 -6.10
C THR A 36 -5.45 19.94 -7.58
N PRO A 37 -5.37 21.21 -8.02
CA PRO A 37 -5.06 21.50 -9.43
C PRO A 37 -3.66 21.00 -9.83
N LEU A 38 -2.65 21.13 -8.96
CA LEU A 38 -1.31 20.61 -9.24
C LEU A 38 -1.29 19.08 -9.39
N SER A 39 -2.03 18.36 -8.55
CA SER A 39 -2.11 16.89 -8.61
C SER A 39 -2.79 16.40 -9.89
N VAL A 40 -3.84 17.08 -10.35
CA VAL A 40 -4.54 16.73 -11.59
C VAL A 40 -3.65 16.98 -12.80
N VAL A 41 -3.02 18.16 -12.89
CA VAL A 41 -2.10 18.49 -13.98
C VAL A 41 -0.90 17.53 -14.00
N ALA A 42 -0.31 17.25 -12.84
CA ALA A 42 0.79 16.30 -12.72
C ALA A 42 0.36 14.90 -13.18
N GLY A 43 -0.82 14.41 -12.79
CA GLY A 43 -1.30 13.08 -13.19
C GLY A 43 -1.48 12.93 -14.70
N ILE A 44 -2.09 13.92 -15.36
CA ILE A 44 -2.34 13.88 -16.82
C ILE A 44 -1.03 14.02 -17.60
N VAL A 45 -0.23 15.04 -17.28
CA VAL A 45 1.05 15.31 -17.95
C VAL A 45 2.02 14.14 -17.71
N PHE A 46 2.15 13.68 -16.47
CA PHE A 46 3.02 12.56 -16.16
C PHE A 46 2.48 11.22 -16.69
N GLY A 47 1.19 11.07 -16.94
CA GLY A 47 0.67 9.87 -17.62
C GLY A 47 1.04 9.85 -19.10
N ASP A 48 0.64 10.90 -19.82
CA ASP A 48 0.72 10.95 -21.28
C ASP A 48 2.16 11.04 -21.77
N TYR A 49 2.96 11.97 -21.26
CA TYR A 49 4.33 12.19 -21.75
C TYR A 49 5.27 11.01 -21.43
N THR A 50 4.99 10.32 -20.34
CA THR A 50 5.84 9.25 -19.82
C THR A 50 5.66 7.95 -20.58
N VAL A 51 4.46 7.68 -21.10
CA VAL A 51 4.20 6.59 -22.05
C VAL A 51 4.65 6.97 -23.45
N ASN A 52 4.32 8.18 -23.92
CA ASN A 52 4.66 8.65 -25.27
C ASN A 52 6.18 8.78 -25.50
N SER A 53 6.97 9.02 -24.46
CA SER A 53 8.43 9.08 -24.53
C SER A 53 9.13 7.71 -24.54
N GLY A 54 8.38 6.61 -24.41
CA GLY A 54 8.92 5.25 -24.38
C GLY A 54 9.66 4.89 -23.07
N TRP A 55 9.60 5.76 -22.06
CA TRP A 55 10.21 5.49 -20.75
C TRP A 55 9.44 4.45 -19.95
N PHE A 56 8.11 4.44 -20.06
CA PHE A 56 7.24 3.54 -19.31
C PHE A 56 6.23 2.84 -20.19
N ASN A 57 5.99 1.57 -19.89
CA ASN A 57 4.98 0.77 -20.54
C ASN A 57 3.58 1.12 -20.00
N SER A 58 2.59 1.22 -20.89
CA SER A 58 1.19 1.53 -20.54
C SER A 58 0.58 0.50 -19.58
N GLU A 59 0.93 -0.78 -19.70
CA GLU A 59 0.49 -1.86 -18.80
C GLU A 59 1.05 -1.66 -17.39
N ILE A 60 2.35 -1.35 -17.26
CA ILE A 60 3.00 -1.09 -15.97
C ILE A 60 2.40 0.16 -15.31
N MET A 61 2.15 1.20 -16.10
CA MET A 61 1.50 2.42 -15.63
C MET A 61 0.10 2.13 -15.06
N LEU A 62 -0.68 1.31 -15.76
CA LEU A 62 -2.02 0.89 -15.32
C LEU A 62 -1.96 0.11 -13.99
N TYR A 63 -1.04 -0.85 -13.86
CA TYR A 63 -0.87 -1.60 -12.60
C TYR A 63 -0.48 -0.68 -11.44
N MET A 64 0.41 0.27 -11.67
CA MET A 64 0.84 1.22 -10.64
C MET A 64 -0.26 2.22 -10.27
N ALA A 65 -1.10 2.64 -11.22
CA ALA A 65 -2.28 3.45 -10.92
C ALA A 65 -3.24 2.73 -9.97
N PHE A 66 -3.50 1.43 -10.20
CA PHE A 66 -4.32 0.63 -9.29
C PHE A 66 -3.72 0.53 -7.88
N VAL A 67 -2.40 0.30 -7.80
CA VAL A 67 -1.66 0.27 -6.53
C VAL A 67 -1.75 1.61 -5.79
N ALA A 68 -1.58 2.73 -6.51
CA ALA A 68 -1.69 4.07 -5.94
C ALA A 68 -3.08 4.31 -5.34
N VAL A 69 -4.14 3.94 -6.07
CA VAL A 69 -5.53 4.04 -5.59
C VAL A 69 -5.75 3.15 -4.35
N ALA A 70 -5.27 1.90 -4.38
CA ALA A 70 -5.40 0.98 -3.26
C ALA A 70 -4.70 1.50 -1.99
N ASN A 71 -3.57 2.18 -2.13
CA ASN A 71 -2.84 2.76 -1.00
C ASN A 71 -3.63 3.88 -0.27
N TYR A 72 -4.64 4.50 -0.89
CA TYR A 72 -5.51 5.47 -0.20
C TYR A 72 -6.48 4.82 0.79
N THR A 73 -6.70 3.51 0.71
CA THR A 73 -7.56 2.79 1.66
C THR A 73 -6.93 2.66 3.05
N GLN A 74 -5.62 2.86 3.16
CA GLN A 74 -4.87 2.75 4.40
C GLN A 74 -5.02 4.01 5.27
N ASN A 75 -5.72 3.85 6.39
CA ASN A 75 -5.97 4.92 7.36
C ASN A 75 -4.78 5.19 8.30
N ASN A 76 -3.85 4.24 8.47
CA ASN A 76 -2.66 4.43 9.30
C ASN A 76 -1.43 4.65 8.41
N MET A 77 -0.76 5.79 8.58
CA MET A 77 0.45 6.15 7.84
C MET A 77 1.60 5.17 8.10
N GLU A 78 1.82 4.75 9.35
CA GLU A 78 2.90 3.82 9.71
C GLU A 78 2.72 2.47 9.01
N LEU A 79 1.49 1.94 9.03
CA LEU A 79 1.14 0.72 8.31
C LEU A 79 1.26 0.90 6.80
N GLY A 80 0.88 2.08 6.28
CA GLY A 80 1.06 2.44 4.87
C GLY A 80 2.51 2.36 4.43
N TYR A 81 3.42 2.97 5.20
CA TYR A 81 4.85 2.89 4.93
C TYR A 81 5.40 1.48 5.06
N ALA A 82 4.96 0.69 6.05
CA ALA A 82 5.37 -0.70 6.19
C ALA A 82 5.02 -1.55 4.96
N ILE A 83 3.79 -1.43 4.43
CA ILE A 83 3.38 -2.15 3.20
C ILE A 83 4.18 -1.66 1.99
N LYS A 84 4.47 -0.36 1.88
CA LYS A 84 5.33 0.19 0.81
C LYS A 84 6.75 -0.38 0.84
N PHE A 85 7.42 -0.34 1.98
CA PHE A 85 8.75 -0.92 2.13
C PHE A 85 8.76 -2.41 1.78
N GLN A 86 7.74 -3.14 2.22
CA GLN A 86 7.60 -4.55 1.90
C GLN A 86 7.46 -4.80 0.39
N ARG A 87 6.70 -3.94 -0.30
CA ARG A 87 6.56 -4.01 -1.77
C ARG A 87 7.88 -3.74 -2.48
N ILE A 88 8.64 -2.74 -2.04
CA ILE A 88 9.97 -2.43 -2.61
C ILE A 88 10.92 -3.62 -2.44
N ILE A 89 10.96 -4.23 -1.25
CA ILE A 89 11.77 -5.43 -1.00
C ILE A 89 11.36 -6.56 -1.94
N LEU A 90 10.06 -6.81 -2.10
CA LEU A 90 9.54 -7.86 -2.97
C LEU A 90 9.88 -7.61 -4.44
N LEU A 91 9.78 -6.36 -4.91
CA LEU A 91 10.17 -5.96 -6.26
C LEU A 91 11.66 -6.19 -6.52
N VAL A 92 12.53 -5.75 -5.60
CA VAL A 92 13.99 -5.94 -5.71
C VAL A 92 14.35 -7.42 -5.71
N LEU A 93 13.77 -8.22 -4.80
CA LEU A 93 14.00 -9.67 -4.75
C LEU A 93 13.54 -10.35 -6.03
N THR A 94 12.36 -10.00 -6.54
CA THR A 94 11.83 -10.56 -7.80
C THR A 94 12.67 -10.12 -8.99
N GLY A 95 13.20 -8.90 -8.98
CA GLY A 95 14.06 -8.38 -10.02
C GLY A 95 15.41 -9.11 -10.11
N VAL A 96 16.01 -9.45 -8.97
CA VAL A 96 17.34 -10.10 -8.91
C VAL A 96 17.24 -11.62 -9.07
N PHE A 97 16.26 -12.25 -8.41
CA PHE A 97 16.14 -13.72 -8.33
C PHE A 97 14.98 -14.29 -9.17
N GLY A 98 14.25 -13.45 -9.91
CA GLY A 98 13.10 -13.85 -10.69
C GLY A 98 11.98 -14.45 -9.82
N ILE A 99 11.40 -15.55 -10.31
CA ILE A 99 10.28 -16.24 -9.63
C ILE A 99 10.65 -16.76 -8.24
N TRP A 100 11.90 -17.18 -8.02
CA TRP A 100 12.36 -17.63 -6.71
C TRP A 100 12.41 -16.48 -5.71
N GLY A 101 12.77 -15.28 -6.15
CA GLY A 101 12.70 -14.05 -5.36
C GLY A 101 11.28 -13.67 -4.98
N PHE A 102 10.33 -13.85 -5.90
CA PHE A 102 8.92 -13.61 -5.63
C PHE A 102 8.36 -14.56 -4.56
N ILE A 103 8.61 -15.86 -4.70
CA ILE A 103 8.14 -16.88 -3.75
C ILE A 103 8.75 -16.65 -2.37
N THR A 104 10.07 -16.46 -2.30
CA THR A 104 10.76 -16.19 -1.03
C THR A 104 10.32 -14.87 -0.40
N GLY A 105 10.11 -13.81 -1.20
CA GLY A 105 9.58 -12.52 -0.74
C GLY A 105 8.17 -12.64 -0.14
N ILE A 106 7.28 -13.42 -0.77
CA ILE A 106 5.95 -13.71 -0.22
C ILE A 106 6.04 -14.51 1.08
N LEU A 107 6.89 -15.53 1.13
CA LEU A 107 7.08 -16.31 2.36
C LEU A 107 7.60 -15.43 3.51
N LEU A 108 8.58 -14.57 3.23
CA LEU A 108 9.07 -13.58 4.19
C LEU A 108 7.96 -12.63 4.63
N MET A 109 7.07 -12.20 3.72
CA MET A 109 5.92 -11.37 4.07
C MET A 109 4.96 -12.07 5.02
N ILE A 110 4.63 -13.32 4.74
CA ILE A 110 3.75 -14.13 5.58
C ILE A 110 4.38 -14.31 6.97
N VAL A 111 5.65 -14.68 7.03
CA VAL A 111 6.39 -14.85 8.29
C VAL A 111 6.47 -13.55 9.07
N ALA A 112 6.79 -12.43 8.42
CA ALA A 112 6.83 -11.10 9.05
C ALA A 112 5.46 -10.68 9.59
N PHE A 113 4.38 -11.03 8.91
CA PHE A 113 3.02 -10.76 9.38
C PHE A 113 2.66 -11.58 10.63
N PHE A 114 3.04 -12.87 10.67
CA PHE A 114 2.83 -13.72 11.85
C PHE A 114 3.75 -13.36 13.03
N THR A 115 4.95 -12.88 12.75
CA THR A 115 5.96 -12.54 13.77
C THR A 115 5.70 -11.16 14.38
N ASN A 116 5.06 -10.24 13.63
CA ASN A 116 4.59 -8.96 14.15
C ASN A 116 3.40 -9.13 15.10
N ARG A 117 3.70 -9.57 16.33
CA ARG A 117 2.75 -9.50 17.43
C ARG A 117 2.56 -8.05 17.84
N THR A 118 1.34 -7.57 17.71
CA THR A 118 0.92 -6.25 18.18
C THR A 118 1.22 -6.12 19.68
N MET A 119 1.82 -5.00 20.08
CA MET A 119 2.07 -4.61 21.48
C MET A 119 0.80 -4.51 22.35
N ALA A 120 -0.39 -4.70 21.77
CA ALA A 120 -1.71 -4.59 22.40
C ALA A 120 -2.31 -5.93 22.88
N GLY A 121 -1.57 -7.05 22.85
CA GLY A 121 -2.04 -8.33 23.39
C GLY A 121 -3.21 -8.99 22.64
N ARG A 122 -3.68 -8.40 21.54
CA ARG A 122 -4.52 -9.04 20.52
C ARG A 122 -3.86 -8.81 19.17
N GLY A 123 -3.47 -9.89 18.48
CA GLY A 123 -2.82 -9.77 17.18
C GLY A 123 -3.71 -9.03 16.16
N TYR A 124 -3.09 -8.45 15.12
CA TYR A 124 -3.78 -7.78 14.00
C TYR A 124 -4.89 -8.64 13.35
N LEU A 125 -4.79 -9.96 13.51
CA LEU A 125 -5.75 -10.97 13.07
C LEU A 125 -7.00 -11.09 13.95
N TYR A 126 -7.18 -10.30 15.00
CA TYR A 126 -8.43 -10.29 15.78
C TYR A 126 -9.50 -9.53 14.99
N PRO A 127 -10.55 -10.18 14.43
CA PRO A 127 -11.30 -11.34 14.95
C PRO A 127 -11.31 -12.59 14.02
N LEU A 128 -10.36 -12.71 13.09
CA LEU A 128 -10.16 -13.91 12.26
C LEU A 128 -9.55 -15.07 13.08
N ILE A 129 -8.70 -14.76 14.07
CA ILE A 129 -8.06 -15.74 14.97
C ILE A 129 -8.02 -15.14 16.39
N PRO A 130 -8.73 -15.68 17.39
CA PRO A 130 -9.80 -16.70 17.33
C PRO A 130 -11.01 -16.20 16.52
N TRP A 131 -11.60 -17.10 15.74
CA TRP A 131 -12.73 -16.83 14.85
C TRP A 131 -13.94 -16.31 15.63
N ASP A 132 -14.26 -15.03 15.45
CA ASP A 132 -15.39 -14.38 16.12
C ASP A 132 -16.23 -13.66 15.05
N GLY A 133 -17.04 -14.45 14.33
CA GLY A 133 -17.83 -14.00 13.19
C GLY A 133 -18.78 -12.84 13.51
N HIS A 134 -19.23 -12.74 14.76
CA HIS A 134 -20.07 -11.64 15.24
C HIS A 134 -19.30 -10.31 15.29
N GLN A 135 -18.03 -10.31 15.70
CA GLN A 135 -17.18 -9.11 15.69
C GLN A 135 -16.71 -8.73 14.29
N LEU A 136 -16.50 -9.72 13.40
CA LEU A 136 -16.23 -9.48 11.98
C LEU A 136 -17.41 -8.78 11.31
N PHE A 137 -18.63 -9.28 11.50
CA PHE A 137 -19.84 -8.68 10.95
C PHE A 137 -20.07 -7.27 11.51
N LYS A 138 -19.92 -7.06 12.83
CA LYS A 138 -20.00 -5.72 13.43
C LYS A 138 -18.96 -4.74 12.89
N ARG A 139 -17.72 -5.19 12.60
CA ARG A 139 -16.65 -4.33 12.04
C ARG A 139 -16.89 -3.99 10.57
N VAL A 140 -17.34 -4.95 9.76
CA VAL A 140 -17.66 -4.74 8.34
C VAL A 140 -18.89 -3.84 8.20
N PHE A 141 -19.94 -4.06 9.01
CA PHE A 141 -21.16 -3.25 8.98
C PHE A 141 -21.11 -1.99 9.86
N ARG A 142 -19.93 -1.66 10.44
CA ARG A 142 -19.72 -0.50 11.35
C ARG A 142 -20.85 -0.32 12.38
N ILE A 143 -21.31 -1.41 13.00
CA ILE A 143 -22.34 -1.33 14.05
C ILE A 143 -21.69 -0.86 15.35
N SER A 144 -22.30 0.11 16.04
CA SER A 144 -21.77 0.69 17.27
C SER A 144 -21.60 -0.37 18.36
N LEU A 145 -20.46 -0.37 19.05
CA LEU A 145 -20.20 -1.27 20.19
C LEU A 145 -21.27 -1.12 21.28
N THR A 146 -21.79 -2.25 21.76
CA THR A 146 -22.82 -2.27 22.81
C THR A 146 -22.22 -1.81 24.15
N ARG A 147 -23.00 -1.13 25.01
CA ARG A 147 -22.52 -0.46 26.23
C ARG A 147 -21.73 -1.38 27.19
N ASN A 148 -22.02 -2.67 27.25
CA ASN A 148 -21.28 -3.64 28.07
C ASN A 148 -19.86 -3.95 27.53
N GLU A 149 -19.66 -3.86 26.21
CA GLU A 149 -18.36 -4.05 25.57
C GLU A 149 -17.46 -2.81 25.79
N LYS A 150 -18.06 -1.61 25.85
CA LYS A 150 -17.35 -0.37 26.21
C LYS A 150 -16.80 -0.42 27.64
N VAL A 151 -17.56 -0.96 28.59
CA VAL A 151 -17.14 -1.11 30.00
C VAL A 151 -16.00 -2.14 30.14
N SER A 152 -16.04 -3.25 29.39
CA SER A 152 -14.95 -4.23 29.39
C SER A 152 -13.67 -3.73 28.69
N ALA A 153 -13.79 -2.87 27.69
CA ALA A 153 -12.65 -2.21 27.06
C ALA A 153 -12.03 -1.13 27.98
N GLN A 154 -12.88 -0.43 28.75
CA GLN A 154 -12.46 0.66 29.63
C GLN A 154 -11.92 0.18 30.99
N GLY A 155 -12.38 -0.99 31.48
CA GLY A 155 -11.86 -1.63 32.69
C GLY A 155 -10.52 -2.35 32.52
N ARG A 156 -10.07 -2.60 31.28
CA ARG A 156 -8.75 -3.18 30.95
C ARG A 156 -7.65 -2.14 30.69
N ASN A 157 -8.02 -0.86 30.62
CA ASN A 157 -7.11 0.28 30.43
C ASN A 157 -6.81 1.01 31.75
N ARG A 158 -7.05 0.35 32.90
CA ARG A 158 -6.63 0.77 34.23
C ARG A 158 -5.66 -0.25 34.80
#